data_AF-A0A099S2I1-F1
#
_entry.id   AF-A0A099S2I1-F1
#
_cell.length_a   1.000
_cell.length_b   1.000
_cell.length_c   1.000
_cell.angle_alpha   90.00
_cell.angle_beta   90.00
_cell.angle_gamma   90.00
#
_symmetry.space_group_name_H-M   'P 1'
#
loop_
_entity.id
_entity.type
_entity.pdbx_description
1 polymer ?
#
loop_
_entity_poly.entity_id
_entity_poly.type
_entity_poly.pdbx_seq_one_letter_code
_entity_poly.pdbx_strand_id
1 'polypeptide(L)'
;MAAYSNRRRDHIHFIKQYNMETGEYTGTRIVIFMKPKYKSIHDIGDFQKHPYKSPKSKKPNKSLWKVINCDIGELIKKEMINVSEDNKYIMRHILYENPRGDIESYINDLIFKETGMQNLRL
;
A
#
# COMPACT_ATOMS: atom_id res chain seq x y z
N MET A 1 -23.67 12.26 5.88
CA MET A 1 -22.32 11.74 5.58
C MET A 1 -21.85 10.94 6.78
N ALA A 2 -21.71 9.62 6.66
CA ALA A 2 -21.27 8.78 7.79
C ALA A 2 -19.84 9.14 8.19
N ALA A 3 -19.61 9.37 9.48
CA ALA A 3 -18.29 9.66 10.03
C ALA A 3 -17.32 8.51 9.70
N TYR A 4 -16.29 8.81 8.91
CA TYR A 4 -15.19 7.86 8.67
C TYR A 4 -14.47 7.63 10.01
N SER A 5 -14.83 6.55 10.70
CA SER A 5 -14.12 6.09 11.90
C SER A 5 -12.65 5.87 11.55
N ASN A 6 -11.73 6.56 12.25
CA ASN A 6 -10.27 6.38 12.17
C ASN A 6 -9.78 4.99 12.64
N ARG A 7 -10.69 4.02 12.82
CA ARG A 7 -10.34 2.66 13.20
C ARG A 7 -9.57 2.03 12.03
N ARG A 8 -8.30 1.65 12.25
CA ARG A 8 -7.51 0.87 11.26
C ARG A 8 -8.36 -0.28 10.75
N ARG A 9 -8.60 -0.35 9.45
CA ARG A 9 -9.33 -1.45 8.78
C ARG A 9 -8.36 -2.52 8.34
N ASP A 10 -8.87 -3.70 8.04
CA ASP A 10 -8.08 -4.72 7.37
C ASP A 10 -7.76 -4.20 5.96
N HIS A 11 -6.47 -4.23 5.62
CA HIS A 11 -5.99 -3.62 4.39
C HIS A 11 -4.75 -4.32 3.85
N ILE A 12 -4.60 -4.25 2.53
CA ILE A 12 -3.39 -4.61 1.83
C ILE A 12 -2.83 -3.36 1.17
N HIS A 13 -1.52 -3.18 1.28
CA HIS A 13 -0.81 -2.01 0.81
C HIS A 13 0.34 -2.44 -0.07
N PHE A 14 0.27 -2.06 -1.33
CA PHE A 14 1.33 -2.23 -2.32
C PHE A 14 2.14 -0.94 -2.42
N ILE A 15 3.45 -1.05 -2.36
CA ILE A 15 4.40 0.05 -2.52
C ILE A 15 5.29 -0.32 -3.69
N LYS A 16 4.94 0.17 -4.88
CA LYS A 16 5.74 -0.04 -6.09
C LYS A 16 6.84 1.02 -6.13
N GLN A 17 8.10 0.60 -6.17
CA GLN A 17 9.26 1.46 -6.17
C GLN A 17 9.87 1.55 -7.56
N TYR A 18 10.24 2.77 -7.95
CA TYR A 18 10.88 3.08 -9.22
C TYR A 18 12.10 3.96 -8.95
N ASN A 19 13.19 3.73 -9.67
CA ASN A 19 14.33 4.63 -9.69
C ASN A 19 13.88 5.99 -10.28
N MET A 20 14.24 7.08 -9.61
CA MET A 20 13.79 8.42 -9.99
C MET A 20 14.50 8.97 -11.25
N GLU A 21 15.75 8.55 -11.48
CA GLU A 21 16.54 8.98 -12.64
C GLU A 21 16.15 8.19 -13.89
N THR A 22 16.03 6.86 -13.77
CA THR A 22 15.79 5.98 -14.92
C THR A 22 14.29 5.68 -15.16
N GLY A 23 13.44 5.87 -14.14
CA GLY A 23 12.04 5.47 -14.18
C GLY A 23 11.83 3.95 -14.08
N GLU A 24 12.91 3.17 -13.93
CA GLU A 24 12.84 1.72 -13.91
C GLU A 24 12.23 1.20 -12.61
N TYR A 25 11.38 0.19 -12.74
CA TYR A 25 10.83 -0.54 -11.60
C TYR A 25 11.92 -1.31 -10.86
N THR A 26 12.02 -1.12 -9.55
CA THR A 26 13.01 -1.83 -8.71
C THR A 26 12.38 -2.96 -7.93
N GLY A 27 11.20 -2.74 -7.36
CA GLY A 27 10.53 -3.75 -6.54
C GLY A 27 9.19 -3.29 -5.99
N THR A 28 8.48 -4.23 -5.37
CA THR A 28 7.21 -3.97 -4.70
C THR A 28 7.25 -4.51 -3.28
N ARG A 29 6.93 -3.66 -2.31
CA ARG A 29 6.60 -4.11 -0.96
C ARG A 29 5.10 -4.29 -0.81
N ILE A 30 4.69 -5.45 -0.35
CA ILE A 30 3.32 -5.80 0.01
C ILE A 30 3.24 -5.82 1.54
N VAL A 31 2.31 -5.06 2.10
CA VAL A 31 2.01 -5.07 3.53
C VAL A 31 0.56 -5.48 3.71
N ILE A 32 0.34 -6.61 4.39
CA ILE A 32 -1.00 -7.09 4.73
C ILE A 32 -1.20 -6.81 6.21
N PHE A 33 -2.31 -6.17 6.55
CA PHE A 33 -2.71 -5.90 7.91
C PHE A 33 -4.11 -6.44 8.14
N MET A 34 -4.23 -7.39 9.07
CA MET A 34 -5.49 -7.98 9.52
C MET A 34 -5.60 -7.90 11.04
N LYS A 35 -6.76 -7.52 11.55
CA LYS A 35 -7.09 -7.57 12.97
C LYS A 35 -7.24 -9.02 13.45
N PRO A 36 -6.94 -9.31 14.72
CA PRO A 36 -6.57 -8.36 15.77
C PRO A 36 -5.11 -7.87 15.75
N LYS A 37 -4.14 -8.61 15.19
CA LYS A 37 -2.71 -8.21 15.17
C LYS A 37 -1.84 -8.85 14.06
N TYR A 38 -2.42 -9.39 12.98
CA TYR A 38 -1.61 -9.98 11.93
C TYR A 38 -1.08 -8.88 10.98
N LYS A 39 0.24 -8.69 10.96
CA LYS A 39 0.91 -7.85 9.96
C LYS A 39 1.98 -8.69 9.28
N SER A 40 1.83 -8.90 7.98
CA SER A 40 2.87 -9.50 7.15
C SER A 40 3.44 -8.48 6.17
N ILE A 41 4.72 -8.64 5.84
CA ILE A 41 5.44 -7.78 4.90
C ILE A 41 6.22 -8.69 3.96
N HIS A 42 5.98 -8.54 2.67
CA HIS A 42 6.65 -9.29 1.61
C HIS A 42 7.26 -8.30 0.62
N ASP A 43 8.51 -8.54 0.24
CA ASP A 43 9.19 -7.75 -0.77
C ASP A 43 9.36 -8.62 -2.03
N ILE A 44 9.04 -8.06 -3.19
CA ILE A 44 9.23 -8.66 -4.52
C ILE A 44 10.21 -7.80 -5.30
N GLY A 45 11.13 -8.43 -6.02
CA GLY A 45 12.20 -7.72 -6.73
C GLY A 45 13.22 -7.13 -5.76
N ASP A 46 13.94 -6.10 -6.22
CA ASP A 46 14.99 -5.43 -5.46
C ASP A 46 14.45 -4.18 -4.74
N PHE A 47 13.45 -4.39 -3.88
CA PHE A 47 12.85 -3.29 -3.12
C PHE A 47 13.81 -2.72 -2.08
N GLN A 48 14.25 -1.47 -2.28
CA GLN A 48 15.19 -0.79 -1.40
C GLN A 48 14.48 -0.21 -0.17
N LYS A 49 14.95 -0.60 1.03
CA LYS A 49 14.34 -0.17 2.30
C LYS A 49 14.89 1.21 2.69
N HIS A 50 14.02 2.22 2.73
CA HIS A 50 14.39 3.55 3.21
C HIS A 50 13.92 3.79 4.64
N PRO A 51 14.74 4.41 5.50
CA PRO A 51 14.28 4.93 6.78
C PRO A 51 13.29 6.07 6.53
N TYR A 52 12.15 6.03 7.23
CA TYR A 52 11.23 7.17 7.27
C TYR A 52 11.67 8.13 8.37
N LYS A 53 11.60 9.45 8.15
CA LYS A 53 11.64 10.45 9.22
C LYS A 53 10.58 10.14 10.26
N SER A 54 11.00 10.18 11.53
CA SER A 54 10.14 10.02 12.69
C SER A 54 8.87 10.88 12.56
N PRO A 55 7.68 10.34 12.87
CA PRO A 55 6.41 11.06 12.74
C PRO A 55 6.36 12.43 13.43
N LYS A 56 7.17 12.62 14.48
CA LYS A 56 7.23 13.84 15.30
C LYS A 56 7.65 15.11 14.53
N SER A 57 8.29 14.98 13.36
CA SER A 57 8.68 16.12 12.51
C SER A 57 7.71 16.39 11.37
N LYS A 58 6.70 15.53 11.16
CA LYS A 58 5.70 15.72 10.10
C LYS A 58 4.67 16.75 10.56
N LYS A 59 4.63 17.91 9.89
CA LYS A 59 3.50 18.85 10.03
C LYS A 59 2.20 18.10 9.65
N PRO A 60 1.08 18.33 10.37
CA PRO A 60 -0.20 17.72 10.04
C PRO A 60 -0.72 18.29 8.72
N ASN A 61 -0.22 17.78 7.60
CA ASN A 61 -0.72 18.08 6.28
C ASN A 61 -1.88 17.13 5.96
N LYS A 62 -2.80 17.60 5.09
CA LYS A 62 -3.89 16.78 4.55
C LYS A 62 -3.32 15.47 3.99
N SER A 63 -4.04 14.37 4.21
CA SER A 63 -3.71 13.07 3.62
C SER A 63 -3.50 13.20 2.11
N LEU A 64 -2.38 12.68 1.60
CA LEU A 64 -2.08 12.62 0.16
C LEU A 64 -2.83 11.49 -0.56
N TRP A 65 -3.50 10.61 0.19
CA TRP A 65 -4.33 9.55 -0.37
C TRP A 65 -5.51 10.10 -1.15
N LYS A 66 -5.62 9.69 -2.40
CA LYS A 66 -6.79 9.91 -3.25
C LYS A 66 -7.59 8.62 -3.28
N VAL A 67 -8.88 8.69 -3.01
CA VAL A 67 -9.80 7.56 -3.23
C VAL A 67 -10.00 7.43 -4.74
N ILE A 68 -9.76 6.24 -5.28
CA ILE A 68 -9.87 5.94 -6.71
C ILE A 68 -11.00 4.91 -6.89
N ASN A 69 -11.61 4.89 -8.08
CA ASN A 69 -12.59 3.87 -8.41
C ASN A 69 -12.00 2.46 -8.24
N CYS A 70 -12.76 1.57 -7.60
CA CYS A 70 -12.40 0.18 -7.39
C CYS A 70 -13.46 -0.69 -8.07
N ASP A 71 -13.00 -1.55 -8.96
CA ASP A 71 -13.80 -2.55 -9.66
C ASP A 71 -14.11 -3.78 -8.79
N ILE A 72 -13.56 -3.85 -7.57
CA ILE A 72 -13.80 -4.91 -6.60
C ILE A 72 -14.81 -4.36 -5.57
N GLY A 73 -16.06 -4.84 -5.68
CA GLY A 73 -17.26 -4.13 -5.23
C GLY A 73 -17.36 -3.76 -3.73
N GLU A 74 -16.60 -4.41 -2.85
CA GLU A 74 -16.62 -4.10 -1.42
C GLU A 74 -15.37 -3.38 -0.92
N LEU A 75 -14.37 -3.16 -1.78
CA LEU A 75 -13.10 -2.58 -1.40
C LEU A 75 -13.06 -1.09 -1.72
N ILE A 76 -12.45 -0.33 -0.80
CA ILE A 76 -12.07 1.05 -1.07
C ILE A 76 -10.61 1.03 -1.53
N LYS A 77 -10.38 1.53 -2.74
CA LYS A 77 -9.04 1.73 -3.29
C LYS A 77 -8.56 3.16 -3.03
N LYS A 78 -7.33 3.30 -2.55
CA LYS A 78 -6.65 4.59 -2.40
C LYS A 78 -5.28 4.53 -3.04
N GLU A 79 -4.87 5.64 -3.66
CA GLU A 79 -3.53 5.78 -4.23
C GLU A 79 -2.85 7.06 -3.71
N MET A 80 -1.54 6.99 -3.53
CA MET A 80 -0.69 8.16 -3.34
C MET A 80 0.70 7.92 -3.95
N ILE A 81 1.40 9.00 -4.26
CA ILE A 81 2.80 8.95 -4.72
C ILE A 81 3.64 9.69 -3.69
N ASN A 82 4.74 9.06 -3.28
CA ASN A 82 5.77 9.66 -2.44
C ASN A 82 7.12 9.56 -3.12
N VAL A 83 8.05 10.40 -2.69
CA VAL A 83 9.46 10.32 -3.07
C VAL A 83 10.26 9.90 -1.84
N SER A 84 11.29 9.08 -2.02
CA SER A 84 12.21 8.71 -0.94
C SER A 84 12.95 9.95 -0.44
N GLU A 85 13.45 9.92 0.80
CA GLU A 85 14.07 11.11 1.40
C GLU A 85 15.37 11.53 0.73
N ASP A 86 16.08 10.57 0.15
CA ASP A 86 17.29 10.77 -0.65
C ASP A 86 16.97 11.17 -2.11
N ASN A 87 15.69 11.33 -2.46
CA ASN A 87 15.19 11.60 -3.81
C ASN A 87 15.66 10.61 -4.88
N LYS A 88 16.04 9.38 -4.48
CA LYS A 88 16.47 8.34 -5.42
C LYS A 88 15.32 7.53 -5.99
N TYR A 89 14.18 7.48 -5.29
CA TYR A 89 13.08 6.60 -5.64
C TYR A 89 11.73 7.28 -5.57
N ILE A 90 10.89 6.97 -6.55
CA ILE A 90 9.47 7.28 -6.54
C ILE A 90 8.72 6.03 -6.05
N MET A 91 7.83 6.21 -5.09
CA MET A 91 7.00 5.15 -4.52
C MET A 91 5.53 5.41 -4.86
N ARG A 92 4.95 4.53 -5.66
CA ARG A 92 3.50 4.50 -5.90
C ARG A 92 2.86 3.56 -4.89
N HIS A 93 2.08 4.15 -4.00
CA HIS A 93 1.34 3.45 -2.98
C HIS A 93 -0.08 3.16 -3.46
N ILE A 94 -0.51 1.91 -3.31
CA ILE A 94 -1.86 1.45 -3.62
C ILE A 94 -2.38 0.71 -2.40
N LEU A 95 -3.48 1.19 -1.82
CA LEU A 95 -4.08 0.65 -0.62
C LEU A 95 -5.49 0.16 -0.95
N TYR A 96 -5.79 -1.08 -0.60
CA TYR A 96 -7.14 -1.61 -0.59
C TYR A 96 -7.56 -1.84 0.85
N GLU A 97 -8.72 -1.32 1.24
CA GLU A 97 -9.28 -1.50 2.57
C GLU A 97 -10.71 -2.04 2.48
N ASN A 98 -11.05 -3.02 3.33
CA ASN A 98 -12.42 -3.50 3.44
C ASN A 98 -13.11 -2.80 4.62
N PRO A 99 -14.20 -2.02 4.42
CA PRO A 99 -14.95 -1.39 5.49
C PRO A 99 -15.67 -2.39 6.41
N ARG A 100 -15.95 -3.60 5.95
CA ARG A 100 -16.65 -4.70 6.66
C ARG A 100 -15.71 -5.66 7.38
N GLY A 101 -14.41 -5.66 7.07
CA GLY A 101 -13.38 -6.38 7.81
C GLY A 101 -12.96 -7.75 7.26
N ASP A 102 -13.41 -8.15 6.08
CA ASP A 102 -12.93 -9.36 5.41
C ASP A 102 -12.16 -9.01 4.14
N ILE A 103 -10.87 -8.68 4.28
CA ILE A 103 -9.99 -8.50 3.12
C ILE A 103 -9.31 -9.81 2.69
N GLU A 104 -9.36 -10.84 3.53
CA GLU A 104 -8.61 -12.08 3.37
C GLU A 104 -9.02 -12.80 2.08
N SER A 105 -10.34 -12.86 1.82
CA SER A 105 -10.93 -13.41 0.60
C SER A 105 -10.45 -12.72 -0.69
N TYR A 106 -9.92 -11.50 -0.61
CA TYR A 106 -9.43 -10.74 -1.77
C TYR A 106 -7.91 -10.72 -1.91
N ILE A 107 -7.14 -11.25 -0.96
CA ILE A 107 -5.67 -11.09 -0.92
C ILE A 107 -5.03 -11.61 -2.21
N ASN A 108 -5.38 -12.82 -2.64
CA ASN A 108 -4.77 -13.44 -3.82
C ASN A 108 -5.11 -12.68 -5.10
N ASP A 109 -6.38 -12.28 -5.27
CA ASP A 109 -6.82 -11.49 -6.42
C ASP A 109 -6.11 -10.14 -6.47
N LEU A 110 -5.95 -9.48 -5.32
CA LEU A 110 -5.26 -8.20 -5.21
C LEU A 110 -3.76 -8.33 -5.51
N ILE A 111 -3.12 -9.41 -5.05
CA ILE A 111 -1.72 -9.70 -5.39
C ILE A 111 -1.58 -9.91 -6.89
N PHE A 112 -2.38 -10.80 -7.47
CA PHE A 112 -2.34 -11.06 -8.90
C PHE A 112 -2.60 -9.79 -9.71
N LYS A 113 -3.59 -8.98 -9.33
CA LYS A 113 -3.93 -7.73 -9.99
C LYS A 113 -2.77 -6.73 -9.98
N GLU A 114 -2.08 -6.58 -8.85
CA GLU A 114 -1.06 -5.54 -8.71
C GLU A 114 0.35 -5.99 -9.08
N THR A 115 0.64 -7.29 -9.09
CA THR A 115 1.99 -7.83 -9.34
C THR A 115 2.05 -8.83 -10.49
N GLY A 116 0.91 -9.32 -10.99
CA GLY A 116 0.84 -10.40 -11.98
C GLY A 116 1.18 -11.78 -11.42
N MET A 117 1.46 -11.92 -10.12
CA MET A 117 1.86 -13.19 -9.51
C MET A 117 0.65 -13.99 -9.00
N GLN A 118 0.49 -15.23 -9.47
CA GLN A 118 -0.60 -16.12 -9.03
C GLN A 118 -0.31 -16.87 -7.72
N ASN A 119 0.96 -17.08 -7.38
CA ASN A 119 1.39 -17.95 -6.28
C ASN A 119 2.48 -17.30 -5.42
N LEU A 120 2.22 -16.10 -4.91
CA LEU A 120 3.11 -15.54 -3.89
C LEU A 120 2.88 -16.33 -2.59
N ARG A 121 3.90 -17.07 -2.13
CA ARG A 121 3.86 -17.68 -0.79
C ARG A 121 3.98 -16.56 0.25
N LEU A 122 2.83 -16.15 0.79
CA LEU A 122 2.71 -15.25 1.94
C LEU A 122 3.08 -15.98 3.25
#